data_AF-A0A9X3KRW7-F1
#
_entry.id   AF-A0A9X3KRW7-F1
#
_cell.length_a   1.000
_cell.length_b   1.000
_cell.length_c   1.000
_cell.angle_alpha   90.00
_cell.angle_beta   90.00
_cell.angle_gamma   90.00
#
_symmetry.space_group_name_H-M   'P 1'
#
loop_
_entity.id
_entity.type
_entity.pdbx_description
1 polymer ?
#
loop_
_entity_poly.entity_id
_entity_poly.type
_entity_poly.pdbx_seq_one_letter_code
_entity_poly.pdbx_strand_id
1 'polypeptide(L)' 'MTYPVFLFAVVALLLAPGPTNTLVALAGAQSGHRSLRFLLPAELLGYLTMILPAAWFGAMIIKSLPSATNVLN' A
#
# COMPACT_ATOMS: atom_id res chain seq x y z
N MET A 1 -11.96 8.30 11.65
CA MET A 1 -10.55 8.63 11.98
C MET A 1 -10.31 10.09 11.62
N THR A 2 -9.62 10.87 12.45
CA THR A 2 -9.25 12.24 12.09
C THR A 2 -8.00 12.23 11.19
N TYR A 3 -7.92 13.13 10.21
CA TYR A 3 -6.79 13.21 9.27
C TYR A 3 -5.40 13.19 9.93
N PRO A 4 -5.16 13.86 11.08
CA PRO A 4 -3.86 13.82 11.75
C PRO A 4 -3.49 12.41 12.22
N VAL A 5 -4.44 11.69 12.83
CA VAL A 5 -4.21 10.32 13.32
C VAL A 5 -3.88 9.39 12.16
N PHE A 6 -4.58 9.53 11.03
CA PHE A 6 -4.28 8.78 9.82
C PHE A 6 -2.87 9.09 9.29
N LEU A 7 -2.49 10.37 9.22
CA LEU A 7 -1.17 10.78 8.75
C LEU A 7 -0.05 10.20 9.64
N PHE A 8 -0.18 10.30 10.96
CA PHE A 8 0.80 9.74 11.89
C PHE A 8 0.89 8.22 11.78
N ALA A 9 -0.23 7.52 11.58
CA ALA A 9 -0.23 6.08 11.35
C ALA A 9 0.49 5.71 10.05
N VAL A 10 0.29 6.47 8.97
CA VAL A 10 1.00 6.28 7.69
C VAL A 10 2.50 6.49 7.86
N VAL A 11 2.91 7.56 8.54
CA VAL A 11 4.33 7.83 8.80
C VAL A 11 4.96 6.73 9.64
N ALA A 12 4.27 6.27 10.70
CA ALA A 12 4.73 5.15 11.53
C ALA A 12 4.86 3.85 10.72
N LEU A 13 3.91 3.58 9.82
CA LEU A 13 3.93 2.41 8.94
C LEU A 13 5.10 2.48 7.92
N LEU A 14 5.37 3.66 7.36
CA LEU A 14 6.47 3.87 6.41
C LEU A 14 7.84 3.76 7.10
N LEU A 15 7.94 4.17 8.36
CA LEU A 15 9.16 4.02 9.18
C LEU A 15 9.33 2.60 9.72
N ALA A 16 8.24 1.84 9.87
CA ALA A 16 8.32 0.46 10.32
C ALA A 16 9.12 -0.37 9.28
N PRO A 17 10.09 -1.18 9.74
CA PRO A 17 10.97 -1.91 8.83
C PRO A 17 10.20 -3.02 8.10
N GLY A 18 9.79 -2.71 6.87
CA GLY A 18 9.33 -3.67 5.88
C GLY A 18 10.43 -4.00 4.86
N PRO A 19 10.33 -5.13 4.12
CA PRO A 19 11.33 -5.53 3.15
C PRO A 19 11.56 -4.49 2.04
N THR A 20 10.52 -3.81 1.54
CA THR A 20 10.67 -2.74 0.51
C THR A 20 10.98 -1.37 1.09
N ASN A 21 10.34 -0.95 2.20
CA ASN A 21 10.65 0.34 2.87
C ASN A 21 12.13 0.46 3.23
N THR A 22 12.73 -0.64 3.69
CA THR A 22 14.16 -0.69 4.03
C THR A 22 15.03 -0.59 2.78
N LEU A 23 14.67 -1.26 1.68
CA LEU A 23 15.40 -1.17 0.41
C LEU A 23 15.31 0.24 -0.20
N VAL A 24 14.15 0.89 -0.14
CA VAL A 24 13.95 2.27 -0.60
C VAL A 24 14.78 3.25 0.23
N ALA A 25 14.75 3.12 1.55
CA ALA A 25 15.55 3.95 2.44
C ALA A 25 17.06 3.75 2.21
N LEU A 26 17.51 2.50 2.08
CA LEU A 26 18.92 2.16 1.86
C LEU A 26 19.40 2.59 0.46
N ALA A 27 18.59 2.37 -0.59
CA ALA A 27 18.89 2.83 -1.94
C ALA A 27 18.95 4.36 -2.03
N GLY A 28 18.06 5.06 -1.32
CA GLY A 28 18.10 6.51 -1.19
C GLY A 28 19.35 7.01 -0.46
N ALA A 29 19.75 6.33 0.61
CA ALA A 29 20.95 6.67 1.39
C ALA A 29 22.27 6.37 0.65
N GLN A 30 22.35 5.27 -0.10
CA GLN A 30 23.57 4.84 -0.79
C GLN A 30 23.75 5.49 -2.18
N SER A 31 22.67 5.61 -2.96
CA SER A 31 22.72 5.96 -4.38
C SER A 31 22.04 7.30 -4.71
N GLY A 32 21.48 7.97 -3.70
CA GLY A 32 20.74 9.21 -3.86
C GLY A 32 19.45 9.08 -4.69
N HIS A 33 18.90 10.23 -5.08
CA HIS A 33 17.61 10.35 -5.80
C HIS A 33 17.54 9.57 -7.13
N ARG A 34 18.69 9.23 -7.73
CA ARG A 34 18.74 8.53 -9.02
C ARG A 34 18.28 7.07 -8.93
N SER A 35 18.46 6.42 -7.78
CA SER A 35 17.98 5.04 -7.57
C SER A 35 16.48 5.00 -7.24
N LEU A 36 16.00 5.99 -6.49
CA LEU A 36 14.60 6.17 -6.12
C LEU A 36 13.65 6.34 -7.32
N ARG A 37 14.15 6.90 -8.43
CA ARG A 37 13.35 7.24 -9.62
C ARG A 37 12.69 6.03 -10.30
N PHE A 38 13.22 4.82 -10.09
CA PHE A 38 12.63 3.59 -10.61
C PHE A 38 12.00 2.75 -9.51
N LEU A 39 12.55 2.78 -8.30
CA LEU A 39 12.11 1.95 -7.19
C LEU A 39 10.71 2.36 -6.68
N LEU A 40 10.49 3.66 -6.50
CA LEU A 40 9.19 4.20 -6.07
C LEU A 40 8.06 3.92 -7.08
N PRO A 41 8.19 4.23 -8.38
CA PRO A 41 7.14 3.92 -9.34
C PRO A 41 6.94 2.41 -9.52
N ALA A 42 8.00 1.59 -9.44
CA ALA A 42 7.86 0.14 -9.50
C ALA A 42 7.04 -0.41 -8.32
N GLU A 43 7.30 0.07 -7.10
CA GLU A 43 6.54 -0.32 -5.91
C GLU A 43 5.08 0.13 -5.99
N LEU A 44 4.83 1.37 -6.42
CA LEU A 44 3.48 1.89 -6.65
C LEU A 44 2.72 1.08 -7.72
N LEU A 45 3.38 0.73 -8.83
CA LEU A 45 2.78 -0.10 -9.87
C LEU A 45 2.48 -1.51 -9.35
N GLY A 46 3.37 -2.10 -8.55
CA GLY A 46 3.12 -3.38 -7.89
C GLY A 46 1.88 -3.33 -7.00
N TYR A 47 1.76 -2.30 -6.15
CA TYR A 47 0.57 -2.10 -5.33
C TYR A 47 -0.69 -1.90 -6.16
N LEU A 48 -0.66 -1.05 -7.19
CA LEU A 48 -1.83 -0.79 -8.03
C LEU A 48 -2.28 -2.05 -8.77
N THR A 49 -1.34 -2.81 -9.34
CA THR A 49 -1.64 -4.04 -10.09
C THR A 49 -2.11 -5.18 -9.21
N MET A 50 -1.74 -5.20 -7.93
CA MET A 50 -2.20 -6.22 -6.98
C MET A 50 -3.51 -5.81 -6.29
N ILE A 51 -3.55 -4.62 -5.68
CA ILE A 51 -4.66 -4.19 -4.83
C ILE A 51 -5.88 -3.83 -5.67
N LEU A 52 -5.74 -3.11 -6.78
CA LEU A 52 -6.92 -2.67 -7.53
C LEU A 52 -7.73 -3.84 -8.11
N PRO A 53 -7.12 -4.84 -8.78
CA PRO A 53 -7.88 -5.98 -9.27
C PRO A 53 -8.46 -6.79 -8.11
N ALA A 54 -7.69 -7.04 -7.04
CA ALA A 54 -8.17 -7.79 -5.89
C ALA A 54 -9.37 -7.11 -5.21
N ALA A 55 -9.31 -5.79 -5.02
CA ALA A 55 -10.41 -5.02 -4.44
C ALA A 55 -11.63 -5.00 -5.37
N TRP A 56 -11.42 -4.86 -6.68
CA TRP A 56 -12.50 -4.86 -7.67
C TRP A 56 -13.22 -6.21 -7.72
N PHE A 57 -12.48 -7.31 -7.90
CA PHE A 57 -13.02 -8.66 -7.90
C PHE A 57 -13.63 -9.03 -6.55
N GLY A 58 -12.97 -8.69 -5.45
CA GLY A 58 -13.47 -8.91 -4.10
C GLY A 58 -14.82 -8.21 -3.89
N ALA A 59 -14.95 -6.96 -4.30
CA ALA A 59 -16.22 -6.23 -4.22
C ALA A 59 -17.32 -6.88 -5.07
N MET A 60 -17.00 -7.41 -6.26
CA MET A 60 -17.97 -8.15 -7.08
C MET A 60 -18.44 -9.44 -6.40
N ILE A 61 -17.51 -10.21 -5.81
CA ILE A 61 -17.83 -11.47 -5.12
C ILE A 61 -18.64 -11.22 -3.84
N ILE A 62 -18.29 -10.20 -3.06
CA ILE A 62 -19.02 -9.85 -1.83
C ILE A 62 -20.46 -9.45 -2.17
N LYS A 63 -20.68 -8.73 -3.27
CA LYS A 63 -22.02 -8.35 -3.74
C LYS A 63 -22.86 -9.56 -4.20
N SER A 64 -22.24 -10.63 -4.66
CA SER A 64 -22.96 -11.85 -5.08
C SER A 64 -23.24 -12.82 -3.93
N LEU A 65 -22.67 -12.58 -2.72
CA LEU A 65 -22.96 -13.34 -1.51
C LEU A 65 -23.81 -12.50 -0.53
N PRO A 66 -25.15 -12.68 -0.50
CA PRO A 66 -26.03 -11.88 0.36
C PRO A 66 -25.72 -12.02 1.86
N SER A 67 -25.11 -13.13 2.29
CA SER A 67 -24.69 -13.34 3.67
C SER A 67 -23.40 -12.59 4.07
N ALA A 68 -22.52 -12.26 3.12
CA ALA A 68 -21.26 -11.56 3.39
C ALA A 68 -21.49 -10.04 3.61
N THR A 69 -22.55 -9.50 3.02
CA THR A 69 -22.90 -8.06 3.15
C THR A 69 -23.28 -7.69 4.59
N ASN A 70 -23.84 -8.62 5.37
CA ASN A 70 -24.27 -8.33 6.75
C ASN A 70 -23.13 -8.32 7.79
N VAL A 71 -21.97 -8.89 7.47
CA VAL A 71 -20.81 -8.99 8.39
C VAL A 71 -19.83 -7.83 8.20
N LEU A 72 -19.92 -7.11 7.07
CA LEU A 72 -18.98 -6.05 6.67
C LEU A 72 -19.52 -4.62 6.85
N ASN A 73 -20.77 -4.47 7.33
CA ASN A 73 -21.36 -3.18 7.72
C ASN A 73 -21.17 -2.93 9.22
#